data_AF-A0A5C7Q7X9-F1
#
_entry.id   AF-A0A5C7Q7X9-F1
#
_cell.length_a   1.000
_cell.length_b   1.000
_cell.length_c   1.000
_cell.angle_alpha   90.00
_cell.angle_beta   90.00
_cell.angle_gamma   90.00
#
_symmetry.space_group_name_H-M   'P 1'
#
loop_
_entity.id
_entity.type
_entity.pdbx_description
1 polymer ?
#
loop_
_entity_poly.entity_id
_entity_poly.type
_entity_poly.pdbx_seq_one_letter_code
_entity_poly.pdbx_strand_id
1 'polypeptide(L)'
;MHKTVDDPEAQLRSGYVDVCLLNEAANMPFNAYKITLRGTQDRAGFLVLTTNKPTRSRGAWVVRLADGAEKDVREGREPALKLLRLDPKKNAAIVQNAKSVIDRALRYAIEENEGLDEGVILEADAKLCAPPFEAEKHVKTLPVFGLLDVTAEVTKRLHGRSFAYVVGADFQQQNAATAFRVMARDARPESLKDFVLVAVRSWFLRGGGDEDDLIDCMVADKFTPDNTFVVGDWSGDWQKGNHGYGPVSFEAFKSRGYEIVGATKKKTQAALHGKNPDVEQSVGKLRTFIADNRFFVAAGEATAGLQKALLKCDARVDTYGNLRPKGIHAHLIDTCRYPLWFIATRIEAVAMTVPSYVTARR
;
A
#
# COMPACT_ATOMS: atom_id res chain seq x y z
N MET A 1 34.76 6.26 -26.71
CA MET A 1 33.92 5.51 -27.68
C MET A 1 32.46 5.72 -27.26
N HIS A 2 31.66 6.44 -28.06
CA HIS A 2 30.24 6.63 -27.80
C HIS A 2 29.46 5.50 -28.48
N LYS A 3 28.71 4.70 -27.72
CA LYS A 3 27.88 3.61 -28.25
C LYS A 3 26.43 3.86 -27.85
N THR A 4 25.53 3.90 -28.83
CA THR A 4 24.10 3.82 -28.59
C THR A 4 23.75 2.34 -28.44
N VAL A 5 23.12 1.95 -27.32
CA VAL A 5 22.99 0.54 -26.94
C VAL A 5 21.53 0.11 -26.93
N ASP A 6 21.17 -0.71 -27.93
CA ASP A 6 19.85 -1.35 -28.03
C ASP A 6 19.83 -2.74 -27.37
N ASP A 7 20.98 -3.43 -27.35
CA ASP A 7 21.20 -4.70 -26.63
C ASP A 7 22.32 -4.54 -25.58
N PRO A 8 21.97 -4.31 -24.31
CA PRO A 8 22.93 -4.15 -23.22
C PRO A 8 23.86 -5.34 -23.02
N GLU A 9 23.40 -6.57 -23.23
CA GLU A 9 24.20 -7.75 -22.94
C GLU A 9 25.29 -7.99 -23.98
N ALA A 10 24.98 -7.80 -25.26
CA ALA A 10 25.95 -7.97 -26.33
C ALA A 10 26.96 -6.82 -26.41
N GLN A 11 26.56 -5.59 -26.03
CA GLN A 11 27.33 -4.40 -26.36
C GLN A 11 28.09 -3.76 -25.19
N LEU A 12 27.66 -4.01 -23.94
CA LEU A 12 28.28 -3.44 -22.73
C LEU A 12 29.16 -4.43 -21.96
N ARG A 13 29.16 -5.72 -22.31
CA ARG A 13 30.11 -6.69 -21.76
C ARG A 13 31.52 -6.33 -22.25
N SER A 14 32.27 -5.64 -21.41
CA SER A 14 33.69 -5.33 -21.57
C SER A 14 34.49 -6.13 -20.54
N GLY A 15 35.75 -6.44 -20.84
CA GLY A 15 36.63 -7.15 -19.92
C GLY A 15 36.91 -6.36 -18.63
N TYR A 16 37.00 -5.03 -18.71
CA TYR A 16 37.12 -4.13 -17.55
C TYR A 16 36.60 -2.72 -17.89
N VAL A 17 36.28 -1.94 -16.86
CA VAL A 17 35.78 -0.55 -16.96
C VAL A 17 36.35 0.30 -15.82
N ASP A 18 37.18 1.30 -16.14
CA ASP A 18 37.72 2.24 -15.13
C ASP A 18 36.71 3.36 -14.79
N VAL A 19 36.04 3.92 -15.81
CA VAL A 19 35.03 4.99 -15.66
C VAL A 19 33.89 4.72 -16.64
N CYS A 20 32.65 4.82 -16.15
CA CYS A 20 31.46 4.74 -17.00
C CYS A 20 30.49 5.88 -16.71
N LEU A 21 30.00 6.51 -17.78
CA LEU A 21 29.04 7.62 -17.72
C LEU A 21 27.73 7.14 -18.35
N LEU A 22 26.64 7.09 -17.56
CA LEU A 22 25.31 6.79 -18.07
C LEU A 22 24.47 8.08 -18.05
N ASN A 23 24.32 8.68 -19.23
CA ASN A 23 23.48 9.86 -19.39
C ASN A 23 22.00 9.47 -19.53
N GLU A 24 21.10 10.23 -18.90
CA GLU A 24 19.67 9.92 -18.84
C GLU A 24 19.39 8.49 -18.37
N ALA A 25 20.02 8.08 -17.28
CA ALA A 25 19.99 6.70 -16.79
C ALA A 25 18.56 6.14 -16.63
N ALA A 26 17.56 6.96 -16.30
CA ALA A 26 16.16 6.54 -16.21
C ALA A 26 15.57 6.01 -17.53
N ASN A 27 16.12 6.40 -18.68
CA ASN A 27 15.71 5.90 -20.00
C ASN A 27 16.37 4.56 -20.34
N MET A 28 17.39 4.14 -19.56
CA MET A 28 18.13 2.90 -19.77
C MET A 28 17.52 1.74 -18.95
N PRO A 29 17.62 0.50 -19.44
CA PRO A 29 17.23 -0.66 -18.65
C PRO A 29 18.23 -0.88 -17.51
N PHE A 30 17.77 -1.38 -16.36
CA PHE A 30 18.62 -1.65 -15.20
C PHE A 30 19.82 -2.56 -15.51
N ASN A 31 19.70 -3.45 -16.49
CA ASN A 31 20.81 -4.30 -16.92
C ASN A 31 22.01 -3.51 -17.44
N ALA A 32 21.83 -2.34 -18.06
CA ALA A 32 22.94 -1.49 -18.49
C ALA A 32 23.80 -1.04 -17.30
N TYR A 33 23.16 -0.63 -16.21
CA TYR A 33 23.84 -0.30 -14.94
C TYR A 33 24.50 -1.52 -14.31
N LYS A 34 23.80 -2.66 -14.24
CA LYS A 34 24.32 -3.88 -13.62
C LYS A 34 25.59 -4.40 -14.29
N ILE A 35 25.62 -4.41 -15.63
CA ILE A 35 26.77 -4.91 -16.40
C ILE A 35 27.96 -3.98 -16.24
N THR A 36 27.74 -2.67 -16.38
CA THR A 36 28.80 -1.66 -16.29
C THR A 36 29.36 -1.53 -14.88
N LEU A 37 28.53 -1.59 -13.84
CA LEU A 37 28.97 -1.59 -12.44
C LEU A 37 29.84 -2.81 -12.12
N ARG A 38 29.47 -4.00 -12.61
CA ARG A 38 30.30 -5.20 -12.42
C ARG A 38 31.66 -5.09 -13.10
N GLY A 39 31.72 -4.40 -14.24
CA GLY A 39 32.97 -4.14 -14.95
C GLY A 39 33.97 -3.27 -14.20
N THR A 40 33.56 -2.56 -13.14
CA THR A 40 34.48 -1.70 -12.36
C THR A 40 35.20 -2.42 -11.22
N GLN A 41 34.86 -3.68 -10.97
CA GLN A 41 35.34 -4.46 -9.83
C GLN A 41 36.87 -4.59 -9.80
N ASP A 42 37.52 -4.72 -10.97
CA ASP A 42 38.95 -5.05 -11.05
C ASP A 42 39.88 -3.90 -10.64
N ARG A 43 39.43 -2.64 -10.70
CA ARG A 43 40.28 -1.45 -10.48
C ARG A 43 39.68 -0.40 -9.56
N ALA A 44 38.61 -0.73 -8.83
CA ALA A 44 37.84 0.24 -8.05
C ALA A 44 37.40 1.45 -8.91
N GLY A 45 36.99 1.17 -10.15
CA GLY A 45 36.43 2.18 -11.05
C GLY A 45 35.09 2.71 -10.54
N PHE A 46 34.63 3.82 -11.11
CA PHE A 46 33.38 4.45 -10.68
C PHE A 46 32.42 4.74 -11.84
N LEU A 47 31.13 4.78 -11.51
CA LEU A 47 30.06 5.16 -12.42
C LEU A 47 29.53 6.55 -12.06
N VAL A 48 29.28 7.36 -13.09
CA VAL A 48 28.50 8.61 -12.95
C VAL A 48 27.19 8.42 -13.70
N LEU A 49 26.09 8.68 -12.99
CA LEU A 49 24.74 8.63 -13.52
C LEU A 49 24.20 10.06 -13.57
N THR A 50 23.65 10.47 -14.70
CA THR A 50 22.83 11.68 -14.79
C THR A 50 21.41 11.28 -15.17
N THR A 51 20.42 11.91 -14.56
CA THR A 51 19.01 11.67 -14.90
C THR A 51 18.17 12.88 -14.54
N ASN A 52 17.10 13.09 -15.32
CA ASN A 52 15.97 13.92 -14.91
C ASN A 52 14.99 13.06 -14.10
N LYS A 53 13.90 13.68 -13.60
CA LYS A 53 12.86 12.96 -12.86
C LYS A 53 12.32 11.80 -13.72
N PRO A 54 12.39 10.54 -13.25
CA PRO A 54 11.85 9.43 -14.01
C PRO A 54 10.33 9.57 -14.12
N THR A 55 9.79 9.62 -15.33
CA THR A 55 8.34 9.71 -15.61
C THR A 55 7.73 8.38 -16.05
N ARG A 56 8.56 7.34 -16.18
CA ARG A 56 8.17 6.02 -16.69
C ARG A 56 8.74 4.91 -15.81
N SER A 57 8.03 3.78 -15.77
CA SER A 57 8.40 2.58 -14.99
C SER A 57 9.80 2.05 -15.31
N ARG A 58 10.28 2.24 -16.55
CA ARG A 58 11.63 1.86 -16.98
C ARG A 58 12.74 2.50 -16.14
N GLY A 59 12.52 3.72 -15.63
CA GLY A 59 13.49 4.47 -14.82
C GLY A 59 13.35 4.29 -13.32
N ALA A 60 12.40 3.46 -12.85
CA ALA A 60 12.12 3.28 -11.42
C ALA A 60 13.32 2.73 -10.63
N TRP A 61 14.27 2.07 -11.31
CA TRP A 61 15.48 1.57 -10.66
C TRP A 61 16.41 2.69 -10.18
N VAL A 62 16.43 3.84 -10.86
CA VAL A 62 17.25 5.00 -10.46
C VAL A 62 16.72 5.60 -9.16
N VAL A 63 15.40 5.66 -9.01
CA VAL A 63 14.73 6.07 -7.76
C VAL A 63 15.11 5.14 -6.61
N ARG A 64 15.10 3.82 -6.83
CA ARG A 64 15.49 2.84 -5.80
C ARG A 64 16.95 3.00 -5.35
N LEU A 65 17.85 3.41 -6.25
CA LEU A 65 19.24 3.72 -5.89
C LEU A 65 19.33 4.97 -5.02
N ALA A 66 18.58 6.04 -5.36
CA ALA A 66 18.51 7.25 -4.55
C ALA A 66 17.93 6.97 -3.15
N ASP A 67 16.80 6.26 -3.08
CA ASP A 67 16.17 5.80 -1.82
C ASP A 67 17.15 5.01 -0.94
N GLY A 68 17.91 4.09 -1.56
CA GLY A 68 18.92 3.29 -0.86
C GLY A 68 20.01 4.16 -0.25
N ALA A 69 20.54 5.11 -1.02
CA ALA A 69 21.56 6.04 -0.53
C ALA A 69 21.06 6.92 0.62
N GLU A 70 19.83 7.45 0.52
CA GLU A 70 19.24 8.26 1.60
C GLU A 70 18.93 7.44 2.84
N LYS A 71 18.52 6.18 2.66
CA LYS A 71 18.32 5.24 3.77
C LYS A 71 19.65 5.00 4.50
N ASP A 72 20.74 4.78 3.78
CA ASP A 72 22.06 4.58 4.39
C ASP A 72 22.47 5.80 5.22
N VAL A 73 22.30 7.02 4.70
CA VAL A 73 22.53 8.27 5.46
C VAL A 73 21.70 8.30 6.74
N ARG A 74 20.39 8.00 6.64
CA ARG A 74 19.47 8.03 7.78
C ARG A 74 19.86 7.03 8.86
N GLU A 75 20.37 5.88 8.45
CA GLU A 75 20.83 4.81 9.33
C GLU A 75 22.28 5.00 9.82
N GLY A 76 22.91 6.14 9.49
CA GLY A 76 24.29 6.45 9.89
C GLY A 76 25.35 5.59 9.20
N ARG A 77 25.00 4.93 8.08
CA ARG A 77 25.90 4.14 7.25
C ARG A 77 26.46 5.00 6.12
N GLU A 78 27.70 4.76 5.72
CA GLU A 78 28.23 5.43 4.52
C GLU A 78 27.48 4.92 3.28
N PRO A 79 26.83 5.80 2.50
CA PRO A 79 26.07 5.38 1.32
C PRO A 79 26.96 4.80 0.23
N ALA A 80 26.54 3.69 -0.36
CA ALA A 80 27.21 3.10 -1.52
C ALA A 80 27.13 3.97 -2.80
N LEU A 81 26.27 4.99 -2.80
CA LEU A 81 26.09 5.94 -3.89
C LEU A 81 26.04 7.37 -3.32
N LYS A 82 26.84 8.28 -3.89
CA LYS A 82 26.79 9.71 -3.54
C LYS A 82 25.74 10.39 -4.43
N LEU A 83 24.69 10.94 -3.80
CA LEU A 83 23.61 11.61 -4.50
C LEU A 83 23.86 13.13 -4.56
N LEU A 84 23.92 13.68 -5.77
CA LEU A 84 24.03 15.13 -6.00
C LEU A 84 22.74 15.64 -6.65
N ARG A 85 22.06 16.57 -5.98
CA ARG A 85 20.85 17.23 -6.49
C ARG A 85 21.22 18.57 -7.11
N LEU A 86 20.95 18.74 -8.39
CA LEU A 86 21.26 19.96 -9.13
C LEU A 86 19.98 20.79 -9.29
N ASP A 87 19.93 21.93 -8.61
CA ASP A 87 18.83 22.90 -8.73
C ASP A 87 19.01 23.75 -10.00
N PRO A 88 18.08 23.70 -10.97
CA PRO A 88 18.16 24.49 -12.19
C PRO A 88 18.23 26.00 -11.95
N LYS A 89 17.70 26.50 -10.82
CA LYS A 89 17.75 27.93 -10.43
C LYS A 89 19.16 28.39 -10.09
N LYS A 90 20.06 27.46 -9.75
CA LYS A 90 21.47 27.72 -9.42
C LYS A 90 22.40 27.57 -10.64
N ASN A 91 21.87 27.30 -11.82
CA ASN A 91 22.67 27.21 -13.04
C ASN A 91 22.91 28.61 -13.63
N ALA A 92 24.12 29.13 -13.41
CA ALA A 92 24.55 30.45 -13.90
C ALA A 92 24.57 30.59 -15.44
N ALA A 93 24.54 29.47 -16.18
CA ALA A 93 24.50 29.47 -17.64
C ALA A 93 23.07 29.59 -18.21
N ILE A 94 22.02 29.44 -17.39
CA ILE A 94 20.64 29.55 -17.85
C ILE A 94 20.17 31.00 -17.74
N VAL A 95 19.83 31.59 -18.88
CA VAL A 95 19.12 32.88 -18.93
C VAL A 95 17.70 32.67 -18.41
N GLN A 96 17.47 33.06 -17.15
CA GLN A 96 16.20 32.82 -16.46
C GLN A 96 14.98 33.45 -17.17
N ASN A 97 15.19 34.55 -17.90
CA ASN A 97 14.16 35.20 -18.73
C ASN A 97 13.72 34.34 -19.92
N ALA A 98 14.58 33.50 -20.48
CA ALA A 98 14.21 32.57 -21.55
C ALA A 98 13.45 31.36 -20.97
N LYS A 99 13.84 30.91 -19.78
CA LYS A 99 13.18 29.82 -19.05
C LYS A 99 11.73 30.16 -18.71
N SER A 100 11.43 31.38 -18.26
CA SER A 100 10.05 31.80 -17.94
C SER A 100 9.10 31.77 -19.13
N VAL A 101 9.60 32.02 -20.35
CA VAL A 101 8.81 31.94 -21.60
C VAL A 101 8.51 30.48 -21.94
N ILE A 102 9.49 29.58 -21.79
CA ILE A 102 9.33 28.13 -22.00
C ILE A 102 8.38 27.55 -20.95
N ASP A 103 8.55 27.90 -19.67
CA ASP A 103 7.67 27.46 -18.58
C ASP A 103 6.21 27.91 -18.84
N ARG A 104 6.01 29.14 -19.34
CA ARG A 104 4.69 29.64 -19.72
C ARG A 104 4.09 28.89 -20.91
N ALA A 105 4.90 28.55 -21.91
CA ALA A 105 4.46 27.76 -23.06
C ALA A 105 4.09 26.32 -22.67
N LEU A 106 4.87 25.70 -21.79
CA LEU A 106 4.59 24.37 -21.26
C LEU A 106 3.29 24.34 -20.44
N ARG A 107 3.02 25.38 -19.65
CA ARG A 107 1.75 25.55 -18.92
C ARG A 107 0.50 25.66 -19.81
N TYR A 108 0.64 25.92 -21.11
CA TYR A 108 -0.50 25.89 -22.03
C TYR A 108 -0.95 24.46 -22.36
N ALA A 109 -0.06 23.47 -22.19
CA ALA A 109 -0.28 22.09 -22.60
C ALA A 109 -0.30 21.09 -21.44
N ILE A 110 0.05 21.53 -20.22
CA ILE A 110 0.12 20.71 -19.01
C ILE A 110 -1.11 21.00 -18.13
N GLU A 111 -1.75 19.96 -17.58
CA GLU A 111 -2.87 20.09 -16.64
C GLU A 111 -2.40 20.77 -15.34
N GLU A 112 -3.26 21.58 -14.67
CA GLU A 112 -2.90 22.41 -13.48
C GLU A 112 -2.20 21.65 -12.33
N ASN A 113 -2.34 20.31 -12.29
CA ASN A 113 -1.79 19.44 -11.25
C ASN A 113 -0.42 18.82 -11.59
N GLU A 114 0.06 18.91 -12.83
CA GLU A 114 1.38 18.45 -13.22
C GLU A 114 2.41 19.57 -13.01
N GLY A 115 3.15 19.50 -11.91
CA GLY A 115 4.24 20.44 -11.63
C GLY A 115 5.37 20.36 -12.67
N LEU A 116 6.02 21.51 -12.95
CA LEU A 116 7.19 21.59 -13.83
C LEU A 116 8.40 20.83 -13.21
N ASP A 117 9.20 20.16 -14.05
CA ASP A 117 10.38 19.41 -13.59
C ASP A 117 11.46 20.36 -13.02
N GLU A 118 11.58 20.39 -11.68
CA GLU A 118 12.55 21.21 -10.95
C GLU A 118 13.85 20.44 -10.60
N GLY A 119 14.15 19.30 -11.26
CA GLY A 119 15.39 18.54 -11.00
C GLY A 119 15.36 17.75 -9.69
N VAL A 120 14.17 17.49 -9.15
CA VAL A 120 13.97 16.64 -7.98
C VAL A 120 13.76 15.21 -8.45
N ILE A 121 14.60 14.28 -8.00
CA ILE A 121 14.31 12.85 -8.10
C ILE A 121 13.12 12.57 -7.18
N LEU A 122 11.92 12.62 -7.77
CA LEU A 122 10.67 12.24 -7.14
C LEU A 122 10.34 10.82 -7.57
N GLU A 123 9.75 10.03 -6.67
CA GLU A 123 9.23 8.71 -7.01
C GLU A 123 8.30 8.81 -8.24
N ALA A 124 8.53 7.95 -9.23
CA ALA A 124 7.97 8.07 -10.57
C ALA A 124 6.45 7.87 -10.66
N ASP A 125 5.84 7.26 -9.65
CA ASP A 125 4.42 6.94 -9.61
C ASP A 125 3.76 7.66 -8.41
N ALA A 126 2.57 8.24 -8.63
CA ALA A 126 1.75 8.78 -7.55
C ALA A 126 1.52 7.69 -6.50
N LYS A 127 1.73 8.00 -5.21
CA LYS A 127 1.44 7.03 -4.14
C LYS A 127 -0.04 7.00 -3.84
N LEU A 128 -0.56 5.80 -3.64
CA LEU A 128 -1.98 5.56 -3.45
C LEU A 128 -2.48 6.15 -2.13
N CYS A 129 -1.66 6.11 -1.08
CA CYS A 129 -2.07 6.54 0.24
C CYS A 129 -1.19 7.64 0.83
N ALA A 130 -0.07 8.06 0.22
CA ALA A 130 0.85 9.05 0.80
C ALA A 130 1.14 10.22 -0.16
N PRO A 131 0.49 11.39 -0.01
CA PRO A 131 -0.52 11.74 1.00
C PRO A 131 -1.88 11.03 0.75
N PRO A 132 -2.74 10.88 1.77
CA PRO A 132 -2.73 11.56 3.07
C PRO A 132 -2.02 10.85 4.24
N PHE A 133 -1.51 9.65 4.06
CA PHE A 133 -0.83 8.87 5.08
C PHE A 133 0.57 9.42 5.35
N GLU A 134 0.75 9.86 6.58
CA GLU A 134 2.01 10.31 7.17
C GLU A 134 2.35 9.43 8.37
N ALA A 135 3.55 8.84 8.40
CA ALA A 135 3.93 7.91 9.45
C ALA A 135 3.89 8.55 10.85
N GLU A 136 4.39 9.78 10.97
CA GLU A 136 4.42 10.54 12.23
C GLU A 136 3.01 10.82 12.80
N LYS A 137 2.03 10.98 11.92
CA LYS A 137 0.64 11.29 12.28
C LYS A 137 -0.19 10.04 12.54
N HIS A 138 -0.03 9.00 11.71
CA HIS A 138 -0.96 7.86 11.68
C HIS A 138 -0.40 6.58 12.30
N VAL A 139 0.90 6.49 12.58
CA VAL A 139 1.48 5.38 13.36
C VAL A 139 1.43 5.77 14.84
N LYS A 140 0.76 4.96 15.66
CA LYS A 140 0.50 5.25 17.09
C LYS A 140 0.93 4.09 17.97
N THR A 141 1.58 4.40 19.09
CA THR A 141 1.78 3.43 20.17
C THR A 141 0.44 3.16 20.85
N LEU A 142 0.14 1.90 21.12
CA LEU A 142 -1.06 1.51 21.88
C LEU A 142 -0.79 1.58 23.40
N PRO A 143 -1.79 1.95 24.23
CA PRO A 143 -3.14 2.34 23.87
C PRO A 143 -3.23 3.77 23.30
N VAL A 144 -4.18 4.03 22.41
CA VAL A 144 -4.45 5.38 21.90
C VAL A 144 -5.34 6.12 22.90
N PHE A 145 -4.81 7.19 23.52
CA PHE A 145 -5.54 7.95 24.54
C PHE A 145 -6.84 8.57 23.98
N GLY A 146 -7.91 8.52 24.77
CA GLY A 146 -9.23 9.06 24.41
C GLY A 146 -10.08 8.15 23.51
N LEU A 147 -9.62 6.94 23.21
CA LEU A 147 -10.36 5.93 22.45
C LEU A 147 -10.54 4.64 23.27
N LEU A 148 -11.75 4.12 23.28
CA LEU A 148 -12.15 2.83 23.83
C LEU A 148 -12.23 1.78 22.70
N ASP A 149 -11.76 0.57 22.99
CA ASP A 149 -11.95 -0.58 22.11
C ASP A 149 -13.42 -1.04 22.16
N VAL A 150 -14.12 -0.84 21.05
CA VAL A 150 -15.54 -1.19 20.89
C VAL A 150 -15.72 -2.35 19.90
N THR A 151 -14.65 -3.06 19.56
CA THR A 151 -14.66 -4.13 18.54
C THR A 151 -15.69 -5.20 18.86
N ALA A 152 -15.76 -5.66 20.11
CA ALA A 152 -16.70 -6.69 20.56
C ALA A 152 -18.17 -6.26 20.46
N GLU A 153 -18.46 -4.97 20.68
CA GLU A 153 -19.81 -4.42 20.58
C GLU A 153 -20.23 -4.25 19.12
N VAL A 154 -19.35 -3.68 18.29
CA VAL A 154 -19.59 -3.47 16.87
C VAL A 154 -19.81 -4.80 16.15
N THR A 155 -18.96 -5.80 16.42
CA THR A 155 -19.10 -7.13 15.81
C THR A 155 -20.37 -7.85 16.29
N LYS A 156 -20.75 -7.74 17.57
CA LYS A 156 -22.01 -8.28 18.08
C LYS A 156 -23.23 -7.67 17.39
N ARG A 157 -23.25 -6.36 17.15
CA ARG A 157 -24.37 -5.69 16.46
C ARG A 157 -24.41 -6.01 14.96
N LEU A 158 -23.26 -6.16 14.32
CA LEU A 158 -23.18 -6.44 12.88
C LEU A 158 -23.42 -7.90 12.51
N HIS A 159 -22.95 -8.83 13.35
CA HIS A 159 -22.90 -10.27 13.04
C HIS A 159 -23.58 -11.16 14.09
N GLY A 160 -24.01 -10.61 15.23
CA GLY A 160 -24.65 -11.37 16.31
C GLY A 160 -23.69 -12.02 17.31
N ARG A 161 -22.37 -12.01 17.06
CA ARG A 161 -21.33 -12.55 17.95
C ARG A 161 -20.23 -11.52 18.20
N SER A 162 -19.75 -11.47 19.44
CA SER A 162 -18.65 -10.59 19.85
C SER A 162 -17.29 -11.18 19.48
N PHE A 163 -16.45 -10.38 18.85
CA PHE A 163 -15.07 -10.70 18.53
C PHE A 163 -14.12 -9.60 19.01
N ALA A 164 -12.89 -9.98 19.33
CA ALA A 164 -11.84 -9.03 19.74
C ALA A 164 -11.17 -8.33 18.55
N TYR A 165 -11.24 -8.94 17.36
CA TYR A 165 -10.58 -8.45 16.16
C TYR A 165 -11.48 -8.58 14.93
N VAL A 166 -11.33 -7.63 14.01
CA VAL A 166 -11.84 -7.72 12.65
C VAL A 166 -10.64 -7.84 11.72
N VAL A 167 -10.57 -8.89 10.91
CA VAL A 167 -9.49 -9.14 9.96
C VAL A 167 -9.98 -8.91 8.56
N GLY A 168 -9.29 -8.08 7.78
CA GLY A 168 -9.46 -8.05 6.33
C GLY A 168 -8.53 -9.06 5.67
N ALA A 169 -9.03 -9.86 4.73
CA ALA A 169 -8.23 -10.87 4.02
C ALA A 169 -8.34 -10.71 2.50
N ASP A 170 -7.19 -10.79 1.82
CA ASP A 170 -7.04 -10.77 0.36
C ASP A 170 -6.44 -12.10 -0.10
N PHE A 171 -7.19 -12.81 -0.95
CA PHE A 171 -6.89 -14.18 -1.36
C PHE A 171 -6.35 -14.20 -2.78
N GLN A 172 -5.03 -14.06 -2.89
CA GLN A 172 -4.27 -14.12 -4.14
C GLN A 172 -3.10 -15.09 -3.97
N GLN A 173 -2.30 -15.33 -5.02
CA GLN A 173 -1.10 -16.20 -4.91
C GLN A 173 -0.15 -15.78 -3.77
N GLN A 174 -0.24 -14.52 -3.32
CA GLN A 174 0.44 -13.99 -2.15
C GLN A 174 -0.62 -13.53 -1.15
N ASN A 175 -1.17 -14.48 -0.40
CA ASN A 175 -2.20 -14.22 0.59
C ASN A 175 -1.77 -13.16 1.60
N ALA A 176 -2.70 -12.23 1.88
CA ALA A 176 -2.48 -11.14 2.81
C ALA A 176 -3.66 -11.02 3.77
N ALA A 177 -3.37 -10.61 5.00
CA ALA A 177 -4.39 -10.25 5.97
C ALA A 177 -3.93 -9.10 6.87
N THR A 178 -4.87 -8.30 7.35
CA THR A 178 -4.61 -7.27 8.37
C THR A 178 -5.68 -7.33 9.44
N ALA A 179 -5.26 -7.43 10.70
CA ALA A 179 -6.14 -7.37 11.86
C ALA A 179 -6.32 -5.95 12.36
N PHE A 180 -7.56 -5.62 12.71
CA PHE A 180 -7.98 -4.31 13.19
C PHE A 180 -8.73 -4.42 14.52
N ARG A 181 -8.59 -3.36 15.30
CA ARG A 181 -9.53 -2.99 16.36
C ARG A 181 -10.38 -1.81 15.90
N VAL A 182 -11.66 -1.86 16.25
CA VAL A 182 -12.60 -0.76 16.06
C VAL A 182 -12.63 0.04 17.35
N MET A 183 -12.19 1.28 17.28
CA MET A 183 -12.08 2.17 18.42
C MET A 183 -13.10 3.31 18.28
N ALA A 184 -13.63 3.81 19.39
CA ALA A 184 -14.52 4.97 19.42
C ALA A 184 -14.30 5.77 20.71
N ARG A 185 -14.86 6.98 20.81
CA ARG A 185 -14.75 7.78 22.05
C ARG A 185 -15.37 7.05 23.24
N ASP A 186 -16.49 6.37 23.02
CA ASP A 186 -17.19 5.52 23.98
C ASP A 186 -18.11 4.54 23.23
N ALA A 187 -18.83 3.69 23.98
CA ALA A 187 -19.71 2.65 23.42
C ALA A 187 -21.12 3.14 23.05
N ARG A 188 -21.42 4.44 23.16
CA ARG A 188 -22.74 4.97 22.83
C ARG A 188 -22.95 4.98 21.33
N PRO A 189 -24.17 4.70 20.83
CA PRO A 189 -24.42 4.55 19.40
C PRO A 189 -23.98 5.74 18.54
N GLU A 190 -24.11 6.98 19.04
CA GLU A 190 -23.64 8.20 18.38
C GLU A 190 -22.12 8.21 18.17
N SER A 191 -21.35 7.76 19.16
CA SER A 191 -19.89 7.71 19.11
C SER A 191 -19.36 6.64 18.15
N LEU A 192 -20.17 5.61 17.86
CA LEU A 192 -19.80 4.56 16.90
C LEU A 192 -19.77 5.09 15.45
N LYS A 193 -20.53 6.15 15.13
CA LYS A 193 -20.48 6.77 13.79
C LYS A 193 -19.11 7.36 13.46
N ASP A 194 -18.40 7.82 14.49
CA ASP A 194 -17.06 8.38 14.42
C ASP A 194 -15.96 7.36 14.76
N PHE A 195 -16.24 6.07 14.52
CA PHE A 195 -15.25 5.03 14.76
C PHE A 195 -13.92 5.30 14.03
N VAL A 196 -12.87 4.82 14.67
CA VAL A 196 -11.49 4.82 14.22
C VAL A 196 -11.06 3.36 14.05
N LEU A 197 -10.48 3.02 12.90
CA LEU A 197 -9.83 1.72 12.73
C LEU A 197 -8.37 1.81 13.13
N VAL A 198 -7.92 0.85 13.93
CA VAL A 198 -6.52 0.72 14.31
C VAL A 198 -6.02 -0.64 13.86
N ALA A 199 -5.13 -0.65 12.86
CA ALA A 199 -4.46 -1.88 12.43
C ALA A 199 -3.47 -2.32 13.50
N VAL A 200 -3.61 -3.55 13.99
CA VAL A 200 -2.79 -4.09 15.09
C VAL A 200 -1.81 -5.16 14.64
N ARG A 201 -2.07 -5.80 13.49
CA ARG A 201 -1.18 -6.82 12.91
C ARG A 201 -1.41 -6.96 11.42
N SER A 202 -0.37 -7.30 10.66
CA SER A 202 -0.46 -7.61 9.24
C SER A 202 0.35 -8.86 8.90
N TRP A 203 -0.20 -9.69 8.02
CA TRP A 203 0.43 -10.88 7.44
C TRP A 203 0.51 -10.71 5.93
N PHE A 204 1.65 -11.09 5.35
CA PHE A 204 1.82 -11.10 3.91
C PHE A 204 2.77 -12.21 3.48
N LEU A 205 2.21 -13.25 2.85
CA LEU A 205 2.95 -14.42 2.38
C LEU A 205 3.64 -14.12 1.04
N ARG A 206 4.64 -13.23 1.07
CA ARG A 206 5.37 -12.76 -0.12
C ARG A 206 6.04 -13.90 -0.90
N GLY A 207 6.47 -14.96 -0.21
CA GLY A 207 7.11 -16.13 -0.80
C GLY A 207 6.15 -17.10 -1.48
N GLY A 208 4.85 -16.80 -1.48
CA GLY A 208 3.79 -17.77 -1.76
C GLY A 208 3.36 -18.48 -0.48
N GLY A 209 2.26 -19.21 -0.60
CA GLY A 209 1.56 -19.88 0.49
C GLY A 209 0.06 -19.86 0.19
N ASP A 210 -0.70 -20.76 0.80
CA ASP A 210 -2.13 -20.83 0.61
C ASP A 210 -2.92 -20.33 1.83
N GLU A 211 -4.23 -20.55 1.83
CA GLU A 211 -5.11 -20.06 2.88
C GLU A 211 -4.84 -20.75 4.22
N ASP A 212 -4.42 -22.02 4.22
CA ASP A 212 -4.06 -22.73 5.45
C ASP A 212 -2.78 -22.16 6.06
N ASP A 213 -1.76 -21.86 5.23
CA ASP A 213 -0.54 -21.18 5.69
C ASP A 213 -0.85 -19.83 6.36
N LEU A 214 -1.78 -19.07 5.78
CA LEU A 214 -2.21 -17.79 6.32
C LEU A 214 -2.93 -17.97 7.67
N ILE A 215 -3.86 -18.93 7.75
CA ILE A 215 -4.59 -19.24 8.97
C ILE A 215 -3.62 -19.72 10.07
N ASP A 216 -2.63 -20.55 9.74
CA ASP A 216 -1.64 -21.04 10.69
C ASP A 216 -0.80 -19.89 11.25
N CYS A 217 -0.40 -18.93 10.41
CA CYS A 217 0.25 -17.69 10.87
C CYS A 217 -0.65 -16.89 11.83
N MET A 218 -1.94 -16.75 11.50
CA MET A 218 -2.92 -16.06 12.35
C MET A 218 -3.06 -16.76 13.72
N VAL A 219 -3.19 -18.08 13.74
CA VAL A 219 -3.32 -18.89 14.97
C VAL A 219 -2.06 -18.81 15.82
N ALA A 220 -0.87 -18.90 15.20
CA ALA A 220 0.41 -18.73 15.89
C ALA A 220 0.46 -17.38 16.63
N ASP A 221 -0.12 -16.36 16.00
CA ASP A 221 -0.21 -14.99 16.51
C ASP A 221 -1.43 -14.73 17.41
N LYS A 222 -2.16 -15.79 17.79
CA LYS A 222 -3.31 -15.78 18.70
C LYS A 222 -4.58 -15.13 18.14
N PHE A 223 -4.70 -15.06 16.81
CA PHE A 223 -5.91 -14.68 16.10
C PHE A 223 -6.68 -15.95 15.70
N THR A 224 -7.47 -16.46 16.65
CA THR A 224 -8.18 -17.73 16.55
C THR A 224 -9.63 -17.53 16.10
N PRO A 225 -10.34 -18.59 15.66
CA PRO A 225 -11.75 -18.50 15.29
C PRO A 225 -12.64 -17.86 16.38
N ASP A 226 -12.34 -18.10 17.65
CA ASP A 226 -13.15 -17.60 18.76
C ASP A 226 -13.07 -16.09 19.00
N ASN A 227 -12.01 -15.43 18.52
CA ASN A 227 -11.76 -14.02 18.80
C ASN A 227 -11.64 -13.15 17.54
N THR A 228 -11.70 -13.76 16.34
CA THR A 228 -11.44 -13.09 15.08
C THR A 228 -12.62 -13.24 14.12
N PHE A 229 -13.15 -12.10 13.67
CA PHE A 229 -14.13 -12.01 12.58
C PHE A 229 -13.44 -11.63 11.27
N VAL A 230 -13.69 -12.36 10.19
CA VAL A 230 -12.98 -12.15 8.91
C VAL A 230 -13.89 -11.51 7.87
N VAL A 231 -13.37 -10.47 7.22
CA VAL A 231 -13.97 -9.82 6.05
C VAL A 231 -13.05 -10.05 4.85
N GLY A 232 -13.42 -11.01 4.02
CA GLY A 232 -12.62 -11.43 2.87
C GLY A 232 -13.00 -10.73 1.57
N ASP A 233 -12.09 -10.81 0.60
CA ASP A 233 -12.37 -10.61 -0.82
C ASP A 233 -13.49 -11.57 -1.27
N TRP A 234 -14.56 -11.04 -1.88
CA TRP A 234 -15.64 -11.86 -2.43
C TRP A 234 -15.17 -12.91 -3.44
N SER A 235 -14.09 -12.65 -4.20
CA SER A 235 -13.54 -13.63 -5.15
C SER A 235 -13.21 -14.97 -4.48
N GLY A 236 -12.78 -14.93 -3.20
CA GLY A 236 -12.51 -16.10 -2.38
C GLY A 236 -13.72 -16.99 -2.05
N ASP A 237 -14.95 -16.55 -2.38
CA ASP A 237 -16.18 -17.35 -2.22
C ASP A 237 -16.37 -18.34 -3.38
N TRP A 238 -15.69 -18.16 -4.52
CA TRP A 238 -15.75 -19.07 -5.67
C TRP A 238 -14.40 -19.36 -6.33
N GLN A 239 -13.33 -18.73 -5.86
CA GLN A 239 -11.95 -18.95 -6.30
C GLN A 239 -11.07 -19.27 -5.10
N LYS A 240 -10.06 -20.11 -5.31
CA LYS A 240 -8.91 -20.25 -4.41
C LYS A 240 -7.84 -19.24 -4.83
N GLY A 241 -7.07 -18.68 -3.90
CA GLY A 241 -6.08 -17.63 -4.20
C GLY A 241 -5.00 -18.03 -5.22
N ASN A 242 -4.70 -19.33 -5.34
CA ASN A 242 -3.76 -19.87 -6.33
C ASN A 242 -4.41 -20.40 -7.62
N HIS A 243 -5.74 -20.33 -7.75
CA HIS A 243 -6.54 -20.90 -8.84
C HIS A 243 -6.31 -22.41 -9.10
N GLY A 244 -5.82 -23.15 -8.09
CA GLY A 244 -5.58 -24.60 -8.15
C GLY A 244 -6.77 -25.45 -7.71
N TYR A 245 -6.55 -26.76 -7.57
CA TYR A 245 -7.53 -27.73 -7.05
C TYR A 245 -7.59 -27.68 -5.52
N GLY A 246 -8.78 -27.59 -4.92
CA GLY A 246 -8.99 -27.53 -3.46
C GLY A 246 -10.21 -26.67 -3.05
N PRO A 247 -10.49 -26.55 -1.74
CA PRO A 247 -11.56 -25.69 -1.24
C PRO A 247 -11.27 -24.23 -1.58
N VAL A 248 -12.33 -23.47 -1.87
CA VAL A 248 -12.23 -22.02 -2.11
C VAL A 248 -11.86 -21.30 -0.81
N SER A 249 -11.31 -20.09 -0.89
CA SER A 249 -10.72 -19.42 0.27
C SER A 249 -11.68 -19.27 1.45
N PHE A 250 -12.96 -18.98 1.20
CA PHE A 250 -13.98 -18.89 2.26
C PHE A 250 -14.25 -20.24 2.92
N GLU A 251 -14.21 -21.32 2.16
CA GLU A 251 -14.42 -22.67 2.68
C GLU A 251 -13.23 -23.11 3.55
N ALA A 252 -11.99 -22.76 3.17
CA ALA A 252 -10.81 -22.99 4.00
C ALA A 252 -10.98 -22.35 5.40
N PHE A 253 -11.36 -21.07 5.47
CA PHE A 253 -11.62 -20.38 6.74
C PHE A 253 -12.78 -21.02 7.53
N LYS A 254 -13.90 -21.33 6.88
CA LYS A 254 -15.07 -21.97 7.54
C LYS A 254 -14.74 -23.35 8.07
N SER A 255 -13.95 -24.14 7.34
CA SER A 255 -13.52 -25.48 7.77
C SER A 255 -12.67 -25.44 9.04
N ARG A 256 -11.95 -24.32 9.26
CA ARG A 256 -11.16 -24.02 10.46
C ARG A 256 -11.97 -23.29 11.53
N GLY A 257 -13.29 -23.15 11.35
CA GLY A 257 -14.23 -22.56 12.32
C GLY A 257 -14.33 -21.04 12.31
N TYR A 258 -13.67 -20.34 11.39
CA TYR A 258 -13.74 -18.89 11.31
C TYR A 258 -15.08 -18.41 10.74
N GLU A 259 -15.60 -17.34 11.33
CA GLU A 259 -16.68 -16.55 10.75
C GLU A 259 -16.10 -15.62 9.67
N ILE A 260 -16.41 -15.91 8.40
CA ILE A 260 -15.97 -15.13 7.25
C ILE A 260 -17.15 -14.63 6.40
N VAL A 261 -17.09 -13.36 6.02
CA VAL A 261 -18.06 -12.70 5.13
C VAL A 261 -17.35 -11.85 4.08
N GLY A 262 -18.06 -11.49 3.00
CA GLY A 262 -17.57 -10.50 2.04
C GLY A 262 -17.88 -9.06 2.47
N ALA A 263 -17.11 -8.10 1.95
CA ALA A 263 -17.22 -6.68 2.32
C ALA A 263 -18.61 -6.05 2.01
N THR A 264 -19.29 -6.51 0.96
CA THR A 264 -20.63 -6.04 0.53
C THR A 264 -21.69 -7.10 0.79
N LYS A 265 -22.96 -6.69 0.87
CA LYS A 265 -24.08 -7.65 0.85
C LYS A 265 -24.30 -8.14 -0.59
N LYS A 266 -24.71 -9.40 -0.75
CA LYS A 266 -25.18 -9.92 -2.05
C LYS A 266 -26.38 -9.09 -2.51
N LYS A 267 -26.42 -8.72 -3.80
CA LYS A 267 -27.47 -7.82 -4.35
C LYS A 267 -28.88 -8.42 -4.24
N THR A 268 -28.98 -9.74 -4.40
CA THR A 268 -30.23 -10.50 -4.29
C THR A 268 -29.97 -11.77 -3.49
N GLN A 269 -31.02 -12.35 -2.89
CA GLN A 269 -30.92 -13.64 -2.20
C GLN A 269 -30.55 -14.79 -3.15
N ALA A 270 -30.94 -14.67 -4.43
CA ALA A 270 -30.62 -15.64 -5.48
C ALA A 270 -29.20 -15.48 -6.08
N ALA A 271 -28.48 -14.39 -5.75
CA ALA A 271 -27.13 -14.20 -6.25
C ALA A 271 -26.21 -15.26 -5.65
N LEU A 272 -25.58 -16.06 -6.51
CA LEU A 272 -24.62 -17.09 -6.11
C LEU A 272 -23.45 -16.48 -5.34
N HIS A 273 -22.94 -15.33 -5.79
CA HIS A 273 -21.80 -14.65 -5.17
C HIS A 273 -22.03 -13.15 -5.01
N GLY A 274 -21.35 -12.54 -4.04
CA GLY A 274 -21.33 -11.09 -3.91
C GLY A 274 -20.28 -10.44 -4.81
N LYS A 275 -20.31 -9.11 -4.89
CA LYS A 275 -19.33 -8.32 -5.64
C LYS A 275 -18.57 -7.43 -4.68
N ASN A 276 -17.24 -7.40 -4.78
CA ASN A 276 -16.44 -6.44 -4.02
C ASN A 276 -16.92 -4.99 -4.18
N PRO A 277 -16.63 -4.14 -3.20
CA PRO A 277 -16.87 -2.72 -3.36
C PRO A 277 -16.09 -2.21 -4.57
N ASP A 278 -16.63 -1.18 -5.20
CA ASP A 278 -15.91 -0.52 -6.28
C ASP A 278 -14.53 -0.05 -5.78
N VAL A 279 -13.50 -0.29 -6.60
CA VAL A 279 -12.11 -0.08 -6.19
C VAL A 279 -11.85 1.38 -5.91
N GLU A 280 -12.29 2.26 -6.80
CA GLU A 280 -12.14 3.71 -6.65
C GLU A 280 -12.87 4.20 -5.41
N GLN A 281 -14.14 3.80 -5.22
CA GLN A 281 -14.92 4.27 -4.07
C GLN A 281 -14.31 3.80 -2.74
N SER A 282 -13.87 2.55 -2.66
CA SER A 282 -13.28 1.99 -1.44
C SER A 282 -11.87 2.55 -1.16
N VAL A 283 -11.07 2.83 -2.18
CA VAL A 283 -9.79 3.55 -2.06
C VAL A 283 -10.03 4.99 -1.60
N GLY A 284 -10.98 5.70 -2.21
CA GLY A 284 -11.37 7.04 -1.81
C GLY A 284 -11.79 7.09 -0.35
N LYS A 285 -12.64 6.14 0.08
CA LYS A 285 -13.07 6.02 1.49
C LYS A 285 -11.89 5.78 2.45
N LEU A 286 -10.96 4.90 2.09
CA LEU A 286 -9.74 4.67 2.88
C LEU A 286 -8.90 5.94 3.00
N ARG A 287 -8.67 6.64 1.89
CA ARG A 287 -7.93 7.91 1.88
C ARG A 287 -8.62 8.97 2.75
N THR A 288 -9.95 9.10 2.68
CA THR A 288 -10.72 9.99 3.56
C THR A 288 -10.53 9.63 5.03
N PHE A 289 -10.65 8.35 5.39
CA PHE A 289 -10.44 7.91 6.77
C PHE A 289 -9.03 8.20 7.29
N ILE A 290 -8.01 8.07 6.44
CA ILE A 290 -6.64 8.44 6.81
C ILE A 290 -6.55 9.96 7.00
N ALA A 291 -7.02 10.76 6.05
CA ALA A 291 -6.99 12.22 6.12
C ALA A 291 -7.68 12.75 7.39
N ASP A 292 -8.84 12.18 7.72
CA ASP A 292 -9.68 12.54 8.87
C ASP A 292 -9.16 12.01 10.22
N ASN A 293 -7.98 11.37 10.26
CA ASN A 293 -7.43 10.72 11.46
C ASN A 293 -8.34 9.63 12.05
N ARG A 294 -9.07 8.92 11.20
CA ARG A 294 -9.95 7.79 11.54
C ARG A 294 -9.36 6.43 11.16
N PHE A 295 -8.11 6.41 10.71
CA PHE A 295 -7.35 5.21 10.42
C PHE A 295 -5.93 5.34 10.98
N PHE A 296 -5.57 4.46 11.90
CA PHE A 296 -4.25 4.40 12.51
C PHE A 296 -3.63 3.01 12.36
N VAL A 297 -2.30 2.96 12.52
CA VAL A 297 -1.53 1.73 12.54
C VAL A 297 -0.77 1.67 13.87
N ALA A 298 -0.88 0.55 14.58
CA ALA A 298 -0.13 0.34 15.81
C ALA A 298 1.37 0.34 15.51
N ALA A 299 2.17 1.05 16.31
CA ALA A 299 3.62 1.05 16.20
C ALA A 299 4.20 -0.33 16.56
N GLY A 300 5.21 -0.79 15.81
CA GLY A 300 5.91 -2.05 16.06
C GLY A 300 6.10 -2.91 14.82
N GLU A 301 6.84 -4.01 14.98
CA GLU A 301 7.19 -4.92 13.88
C GLU A 301 5.98 -5.65 13.30
N ALA A 302 4.99 -5.98 14.14
CA ALA A 302 3.77 -6.70 13.75
C ALA A 302 2.95 -6.00 12.64
N THR A 303 3.14 -4.70 12.45
CA THR A 303 2.47 -3.90 11.41
C THR A 303 3.44 -3.29 10.40
N ALA A 304 4.75 -3.58 10.48
CA ALA A 304 5.76 -2.94 9.64
C ALA A 304 5.52 -3.16 8.14
N GLY A 305 5.03 -4.34 7.77
CA GLY A 305 4.62 -4.66 6.41
C GLY A 305 3.52 -3.73 5.88
N LEU A 306 2.50 -3.49 6.71
CA LEU A 306 1.40 -2.58 6.38
C LEU A 306 1.84 -1.11 6.35
N GLN A 307 2.64 -0.66 7.32
CA GLN A 307 3.15 0.72 7.32
C GLN A 307 3.92 1.01 6.02
N LYS A 308 4.76 0.06 5.59
CA LYS A 308 5.47 0.15 4.31
C LYS A 308 4.50 0.17 3.12
N ALA A 309 3.46 -0.65 3.14
CA ALA A 309 2.45 -0.67 2.07
C ALA A 309 1.70 0.67 1.96
N LEU A 310 1.28 1.26 3.08
CA LEU A 310 0.58 2.56 3.10
C LEU A 310 1.48 3.71 2.61
N LEU A 311 2.79 3.66 2.89
CA LEU A 311 3.75 4.66 2.39
C LEU A 311 4.12 4.46 0.93
N LYS A 312 4.29 3.21 0.49
CA LYS A 312 4.95 2.89 -0.79
C LYS A 312 4.03 2.32 -1.87
N CYS A 313 2.75 2.03 -1.59
CA CYS A 313 1.85 1.51 -2.61
C CYS A 313 1.72 2.50 -3.76
N ASP A 314 2.11 2.07 -4.96
CA ASP A 314 1.96 2.86 -6.16
C ASP A 314 0.48 2.92 -6.55
N ALA A 315 0.07 4.04 -7.13
CA ALA A 315 -1.24 4.23 -7.72
C ALA A 315 -1.15 4.10 -9.23
N ARG A 316 -2.15 3.46 -9.82
CA ARG A 316 -2.49 3.59 -11.23
C ARG A 316 -3.65 4.57 -11.34
N VAL A 317 -3.48 5.61 -12.14
CA VAL A 317 -4.58 6.48 -12.56
C VAL A 317 -5.30 5.80 -13.72
N ASP A 318 -6.61 5.62 -13.62
CA ASP A 318 -7.40 5.15 -14.76
C ASP A 318 -7.82 6.30 -15.68
N THR A 319 -8.50 5.97 -16.79
CA THR A 319 -8.90 6.93 -17.82
C THR A 319 -9.78 8.08 -17.28
N TYR A 320 -10.39 7.90 -16.11
CA TYR A 320 -11.27 8.88 -15.48
C TYR A 320 -10.58 9.68 -14.36
N GLY A 321 -9.27 9.51 -14.19
CA GLY A 321 -8.49 10.19 -13.14
C GLY A 321 -8.50 9.45 -11.80
N ASN A 322 -9.09 8.25 -11.73
CA ASN A 322 -9.29 7.57 -10.45
C ASN A 322 -8.08 6.73 -10.04
N LEU A 323 -7.74 6.79 -8.75
CA LEU A 323 -6.59 6.10 -8.18
C LEU A 323 -6.94 4.65 -7.86
N ARG A 324 -6.17 3.71 -8.40
CA ARG A 324 -6.26 2.27 -8.14
C ARG A 324 -4.94 1.74 -7.58
N PRO A 325 -4.95 0.80 -6.63
CA PRO A 325 -3.73 0.19 -6.12
C PRO A 325 -2.98 -0.55 -7.22
N LYS A 326 -1.65 -0.49 -7.19
CA LYS A 326 -0.77 -1.15 -8.15
C LYS A 326 0.42 -1.80 -7.45
N GLY A 327 0.80 -2.98 -7.94
CA GLY A 327 2.00 -3.69 -7.53
C GLY A 327 1.84 -4.43 -6.20
N ILE A 328 2.98 -4.88 -5.66
CA ILE A 328 3.04 -5.84 -4.54
C ILE A 328 2.40 -5.34 -3.25
N HIS A 329 2.28 -4.03 -3.07
CA HIS A 329 1.69 -3.44 -1.88
C HIS A 329 0.16 -3.38 -1.94
N ALA A 330 -0.44 -3.60 -3.11
CA ALA A 330 -1.89 -3.59 -3.31
C ALA A 330 -2.62 -4.57 -2.39
N HIS A 331 -2.06 -5.78 -2.20
CA HIS A 331 -2.66 -6.82 -1.36
C HIS A 331 -2.95 -6.33 0.06
N LEU A 332 -1.96 -5.70 0.71
CA LEU A 332 -2.16 -5.16 2.05
C LEU A 332 -3.11 -3.95 2.07
N ILE A 333 -3.17 -3.15 1.00
CA ILE A 333 -4.18 -2.09 0.90
C ILE A 333 -5.60 -2.66 0.83
N ASP A 334 -5.78 -3.76 0.10
CA ASP A 334 -7.06 -4.44 -0.08
C ASP A 334 -7.56 -5.02 1.24
N THR A 335 -6.65 -5.59 2.05
CA THR A 335 -6.96 -6.01 3.43
C THR A 335 -7.42 -4.85 4.34
N CYS A 336 -7.09 -3.59 4.04
CA CYS A 336 -7.62 -2.43 4.77
C CYS A 336 -8.99 -2.01 4.23
N ARG A 337 -9.17 -2.03 2.91
CA ARG A 337 -10.37 -1.57 2.22
C ARG A 337 -11.60 -2.40 2.59
N TYR A 338 -11.47 -3.73 2.68
CA TYR A 338 -12.59 -4.64 2.91
C TYR A 338 -13.27 -4.46 4.27
N PRO A 339 -12.56 -4.54 5.42
CA PRO A 339 -13.18 -4.34 6.73
C PRO A 339 -13.66 -2.88 6.91
N LEU A 340 -12.92 -1.89 6.40
CA LEU A 340 -13.36 -0.50 6.42
C LEU A 340 -14.69 -0.33 5.68
N TRP A 341 -14.80 -0.84 4.46
CA TRP A 341 -16.03 -0.76 3.69
C TRP A 341 -17.19 -1.49 4.37
N PHE A 342 -16.92 -2.70 4.89
CA PHE A 342 -17.91 -3.50 5.59
C PHE A 342 -18.55 -2.75 6.75
N ILE A 343 -17.72 -2.19 7.63
CA ILE A 343 -18.15 -1.45 8.82
C ILE A 343 -18.79 -0.13 8.40
N ALA A 344 -18.13 0.68 7.58
CA ALA A 344 -18.60 2.03 7.23
C ALA A 344 -19.97 2.03 6.53
N THR A 345 -20.27 1.02 5.72
CA THR A 345 -21.57 0.91 5.03
C THR A 345 -22.69 0.38 5.92
N ARG A 346 -22.37 -0.09 7.13
CA ARG A 346 -23.33 -0.68 8.08
C ARG A 346 -23.35 0.06 9.42
N ILE A 347 -22.47 1.04 9.62
CA ILE A 347 -22.30 1.71 10.91
C ILE A 347 -23.57 2.43 11.37
N GLU A 348 -24.39 2.93 10.44
CA GLU A 348 -25.68 3.54 10.78
C GLU A 348 -26.62 2.53 11.46
N ALA A 349 -26.66 1.27 11.00
CA ALA A 349 -27.47 0.22 11.63
C ALA A 349 -26.94 -0.16 13.02
N VAL A 350 -25.63 -0.06 13.24
CA VAL A 350 -24.98 -0.28 14.55
C VAL A 350 -25.26 0.88 15.51
N ALA A 351 -25.33 2.11 14.97
CA ALA A 351 -25.54 3.35 15.69
C ALA A 351 -27.01 3.64 16.04
N MET A 352 -27.94 2.70 15.76
CA MET A 352 -29.32 2.79 16.23
C MET A 352 -29.41 2.32 17.69
N THR A 353 -30.15 3.06 18.52
CA THR A 353 -30.54 2.62 19.86
C THR A 353 -31.42 1.39 19.73
N VAL A 354 -30.95 0.26 20.27
CA VAL A 354 -31.79 -0.95 20.37
C VAL A 354 -32.91 -0.64 21.38
N PRO A 355 -34.19 -0.84 21.03
CA PRO A 355 -35.28 -0.62 21.98
C PRO A 355 -35.13 -1.48 23.23
N SER A 356 -35.47 -0.92 24.39
CA SER A 356 -35.30 -1.53 25.73
C SER A 356 -35.96 -2.90 25.92
N TYR A 357 -36.87 -3.31 25.03
CA TYR A 357 -37.54 -4.62 25.09
C TYR A 357 -36.75 -5.75 24.41
N VAL A 358 -35.71 -5.44 23.62
CA VAL A 358 -34.85 -6.46 22.98
C VAL A 358 -33.75 -6.95 23.94
N THR A 359 -33.35 -6.13 24.92
CA THR A 359 -32.35 -6.47 25.93
C THR A 359 -32.90 -7.34 27.07
N ALA A 360 -34.20 -7.66 27.08
CA ALA A 360 -34.87 -8.39 28.15
C ALA A 360 -34.88 -9.92 28.00
N ARG A 361 -34.32 -10.49 26.93
CA ARG A 361 -34.08 -11.95 26.86
C ARG A 361 -32.63 -12.25 27.21
N ARG A 362 -32.40 -12.48 28.51
CA ARG A 362 -31.21 -13.14 29.04
C ARG A 362 -31.26 -14.63 28.75
#